data_AF-A0A0F0CNT5-F1
#
_entry.id   AF-A0A0F0CNT5-F1
#
_cell.length_a   1.000
_cell.length_b   1.000
_cell.length_c   1.000
_cell.angle_alpha   90.00
_cell.angle_beta   90.00
_cell.angle_gamma   90.00
#
_symmetry.space_group_name_H-M   'P 1'
#
loop_
_entity.id
_entity.type
_entity.pdbx_description
1 polymer ?
#
loop_
_entity_poly.entity_id
_entity_poly.type
_entity_poly.pdbx_seq_one_letter_code
_entity_poly.pdbx_strand_id
1 'polypeptide(L)'
;MPVFEEMAGKRIAVPDKVATIRTDTKKVLGVVGDGYKVVQNIEAFGFFDTVVGEGQAIYHTAGALGRGERIWMLAKLPKDMVVQREDIVEKYLILTNSHDGTSSLKI
;
A
#
# COMPACT_ATOMS: atom_id res chain seq x y z
N MET A 1 3.37 -16.70 4.67
CA MET A 1 4.33 -17.78 5.04
C MET A 1 4.18 -18.06 6.53
N PRO A 2 4.13 -19.33 6.99
CA PRO A 2 4.02 -19.62 8.43
C PRO A 2 5.19 -19.01 9.22
N VAL A 3 4.90 -18.53 10.43
CA VAL A 3 5.90 -18.01 11.36
C VAL A 3 6.18 -19.07 12.41
N PHE A 4 7.43 -19.18 12.84
CA PHE A 4 7.87 -20.17 13.83
C PHE A 4 8.61 -19.48 14.98
N GLU A 5 8.37 -19.95 16.19
CA GLU A 5 9.17 -19.65 17.38
C GLU A 5 10.16 -20.80 17.63
N GLU A 6 11.37 -20.46 18.07
CA GLU A 6 12.39 -21.45 18.40
C GLU A 6 12.44 -21.67 19.92
N MET A 7 12.16 -22.90 20.34
CA MET A 7 12.21 -23.31 21.74
C MET A 7 12.99 -24.61 21.87
N ALA A 8 14.08 -24.58 22.65
CA ALA A 8 14.94 -25.74 22.91
C ALA A 8 15.38 -26.49 21.62
N GLY A 9 15.72 -25.75 20.57
CA GLY A 9 16.15 -26.30 19.27
C GLY A 9 15.02 -26.88 18.41
N LYS A 10 13.75 -26.74 18.82
CA LYS A 10 12.58 -27.10 18.02
C LYS A 10 11.91 -25.84 17.47
N ARG A 11 11.40 -25.93 16.25
CA ARG A 11 10.59 -24.89 15.62
C ARG A 11 9.11 -25.21 15.80
N ILE A 12 8.41 -24.35 16.54
CA ILE A 12 6.98 -24.48 16.80
C ILE A 12 6.26 -23.43 15.96
N ALA A 13 5.29 -23.84 15.14
CA ALA A 13 4.51 -22.89 14.36
C ALA A 13 3.69 -22.00 15.29
N VAL A 14 3.69 -20.69 15.04
CA VAL A 14 2.85 -19.74 15.77
C VAL A 14 1.44 -19.82 15.18
N PRO A 15 0.43 -20.24 15.95
CA PRO A 15 -0.95 -20.35 15.45
C PRO A 15 -1.46 -19.01 14.92
N ASP A 16 -2.28 -19.07 13.87
CA ASP A 16 -3.01 -17.94 13.28
C ASP A 16 -2.13 -16.75 12.84
N LYS A 17 -0.82 -16.98 12.67
CA LYS A 17 0.15 -15.95 12.25
C LYS A 17 0.90 -16.35 11.00
N VAL A 18 0.97 -15.41 10.06
CA VAL A 18 1.71 -15.55 8.82
C VAL A 18 2.55 -14.32 8.55
N ALA A 19 3.71 -14.50 7.93
CA ALA A 19 4.54 -13.43 7.41
C ALA A 19 4.10 -13.07 5.97
N THR A 20 4.00 -11.77 5.70
CA THR A 20 3.92 -11.21 4.35
C THR A 20 5.32 -11.03 3.79
N ILE A 21 5.50 -11.40 2.52
CA ILE A 21 6.82 -11.52 1.90
C ILE A 21 6.77 -11.02 0.47
N ARG A 22 7.79 -10.25 0.10
CA ARG A 22 8.02 -9.86 -1.29
C ARG A 22 8.31 -11.06 -2.18
N THR A 23 7.59 -11.17 -3.29
CA THR A 23 7.76 -12.27 -4.24
C THR A 23 9.11 -12.22 -4.96
N ASP A 24 9.63 -11.02 -5.21
CA ASP A 24 10.87 -10.75 -5.94
C ASP A 24 12.14 -10.91 -5.07
N THR A 25 12.18 -10.29 -3.89
CA THR A 25 13.39 -10.25 -3.04
C THR A 25 13.33 -11.20 -1.85
N LYS A 26 12.20 -11.89 -1.64
CA LYS A 26 11.92 -12.72 -0.46
C LYS A 26 12.07 -12.00 0.88
N LYS A 27 12.05 -10.66 0.88
CA LYS A 27 12.11 -9.86 2.10
C LYS A 27 10.79 -9.97 2.83
N VAL A 28 10.85 -10.31 4.12
CA VAL A 28 9.70 -10.25 5.02
C VAL A 28 9.34 -8.78 5.23
N LEU A 29 8.04 -8.47 5.13
CA LEU A 29 7.48 -7.14 5.32
C LEU A 29 6.82 -7.00 6.69
N GLY A 30 6.17 -8.05 7.18
CA GLY A 30 5.57 -8.06 8.52
C GLY A 30 4.98 -9.41 8.88
N VAL A 31 4.50 -9.52 10.12
CA VAL A 31 3.75 -10.68 10.61
C VAL A 31 2.31 -10.23 10.88
N VAL A 32 1.37 -10.90 10.24
CA VAL A 32 -0.06 -10.59 10.23
C VAL A 32 -0.87 -11.79 10.70
N GLY A 33 -2.16 -11.59 10.97
CA GLY A 33 -3.10 -12.69 11.16
C GLY A 33 -3.26 -13.51 9.88
N ASP A 34 -3.56 -14.80 9.99
CA ASP A 34 -3.81 -15.68 8.84
C ASP A 34 -5.00 -15.25 7.96
N GLY A 35 -5.99 -14.56 8.54
CA GLY A 35 -7.10 -13.94 7.82
C GLY A 35 -6.75 -12.64 7.07
N TYR A 36 -5.52 -12.14 7.19
CA TYR A 36 -5.10 -10.94 6.48
C TYR A 36 -5.00 -11.18 4.97
N LYS A 37 -5.70 -10.35 4.20
CA LYS A 37 -5.66 -10.40 2.74
C LYS A 37 -4.73 -9.33 2.20
N VAL A 38 -3.69 -9.76 1.48
CA VAL A 38 -2.78 -8.86 0.78
C VAL A 38 -3.50 -8.27 -0.43
N VAL A 39 -3.64 -6.95 -0.49
CA VAL A 39 -4.03 -6.22 -1.71
C VAL A 39 -2.76 -5.93 -2.50
N GLN A 40 -2.66 -6.45 -3.73
CA GLN A 40 -1.47 -6.24 -4.55
C GLN A 40 -1.39 -4.78 -5.05
N ASN A 41 -0.18 -4.28 -5.31
CA ASN A 41 0.00 -2.94 -5.87
C ASN A 41 -0.78 -2.74 -7.16
N ILE A 42 -0.82 -3.75 -8.03
CA ILE A 42 -1.59 -3.71 -9.29
C ILE A 42 -3.09 -3.55 -9.01
N GLU A 43 -3.63 -4.25 -8.01
CA GLU A 43 -5.05 -4.14 -7.62
C GLU A 43 -5.35 -2.78 -6.98
N ALA A 44 -4.48 -2.32 -6.07
CA ALA A 44 -4.60 -1.00 -5.45
C ALA A 44 -4.53 0.13 -6.47
N PHE A 45 -3.70 -0.03 -7.51
CA PHE A 45 -3.57 0.96 -8.59
C PHE A 45 -4.74 0.88 -9.57
N GLY A 46 -5.27 -0.31 -9.83
CA GLY A 46 -6.48 -0.49 -10.65
C GLY A 46 -7.72 0.24 -10.12
N PHE A 47 -7.81 0.46 -8.80
CA PHE A 47 -8.84 1.35 -8.24
C PHE A 47 -8.71 2.78 -8.80
N PHE A 48 -7.48 3.30 -8.88
CA PHE A 48 -7.22 4.61 -9.47
C PHE A 48 -7.38 4.61 -10.98
N ASP A 49 -7.12 3.52 -11.70
CA ASP A 49 -7.38 3.45 -13.15
C ASP A 49 -8.84 3.77 -13.49
N THR A 50 -9.79 3.43 -12.61
CA THR A 50 -11.21 3.79 -12.80
C THR A 50 -11.43 5.29 -12.66
N VAL A 51 -10.76 5.94 -11.70
CA VAL A 51 -10.85 7.40 -11.46
C VAL A 51 -10.06 8.21 -12.51
N VAL A 52 -8.88 7.72 -12.88
CA VAL A 52 -7.96 8.29 -13.88
C VAL A 52 -8.52 8.11 -15.29
N GLY A 53 -9.10 6.94 -15.59
CA GLY A 53 -9.60 6.54 -16.91
C GLY A 53 -10.78 7.37 -17.42
N GLU A 54 -11.53 8.02 -16.53
CA GLU A 54 -12.56 9.01 -16.89
C GLU A 54 -11.97 10.41 -17.21
N GLY A 55 -10.63 10.52 -17.29
CA GLY A 55 -9.92 11.79 -17.46
C GLY A 55 -9.95 12.67 -16.21
N GLN A 56 -10.33 12.11 -15.05
CA GLN A 56 -10.54 12.84 -13.80
C GLN A 56 -9.35 12.79 -12.83
N ALA A 57 -8.24 12.14 -13.20
CA ALA A 57 -6.99 12.18 -12.44
C ALA A 57 -5.81 11.76 -13.33
N ILE A 58 -4.58 12.12 -12.97
CA ILE A 58 -3.35 11.68 -13.64
C ILE A 58 -2.38 11.15 -12.59
N TYR A 59 -1.80 9.98 -12.81
CA TYR A 59 -0.72 9.47 -11.95
C TYR A 59 0.44 10.47 -11.88
N HIS A 60 0.77 10.92 -10.68
CA HIS A 60 1.80 11.93 -10.48
C HIS A 60 3.10 11.32 -9.96
N THR A 61 3.04 10.60 -8.84
CA THR A 61 4.22 9.95 -8.24
C THR A 61 3.75 8.79 -7.37
N ALA A 62 4.54 7.73 -7.28
CA ALA A 62 4.32 6.62 -6.36
C ALA A 62 5.62 6.21 -5.69
N GLY A 63 5.52 5.58 -4.53
CA GLY A 63 6.68 5.16 -3.76
C GLY A 63 6.37 4.10 -2.72
N ALA A 64 7.43 3.59 -2.11
CA ALA A 64 7.38 2.66 -1.00
C ALA A 64 8.18 3.23 0.18
N LEU A 65 7.68 2.99 1.39
CA LEU A 65 8.41 3.24 2.62
C LEU A 65 9.08 1.94 3.08
N GLY A 66 10.31 2.06 3.57
CA GLY A 66 11.11 0.91 3.98
C GLY A 66 11.45 -0.02 2.81
N ARG A 67 11.15 -1.30 2.98
CA ARG A 67 11.34 -2.37 1.99
C ARG A 67 10.07 -2.63 1.18
N GLY A 68 8.98 -1.90 1.42
CA GLY A 68 7.68 -2.13 0.79
C GLY A 68 6.59 -2.54 1.77
N GLU A 69 6.84 -2.39 3.07
CA GLU A 69 5.87 -2.59 4.14
C GLU A 69 4.70 -1.62 3.98
N ARG A 70 4.95 -0.43 3.44
CA ARG A 70 3.92 0.53 3.03
C ARG A 70 4.23 1.09 1.66
N ILE A 71 3.18 1.34 0.89
CA ILE A 71 3.26 1.99 -0.41
C ILE A 71 2.30 3.17 -0.45
N TRP A 72 2.59 4.10 -1.33
CA TRP A 72 1.74 5.25 -1.57
C TRP A 72 1.75 5.64 -3.04
N MET A 73 0.71 6.34 -3.45
CA MET A 73 0.56 6.88 -4.80
C MET A 73 -0.22 8.18 -4.73
N LEU A 74 0.28 9.19 -5.44
CA LEU A 74 -0.38 10.46 -5.67
C LEU A 74 -0.94 10.51 -7.10
N ALA A 75 -2.20 10.92 -7.20
CA ALA A 75 -2.82 11.27 -8.46
C ALA A 75 -3.22 12.75 -8.44
N LYS A 76 -2.79 13.52 -9.45
CA LYS A 76 -3.19 14.92 -9.62
C LYS A 76 -4.60 14.97 -10.21
N LEU A 77 -5.51 15.69 -9.57
CA LEU A 77 -6.86 15.92 -10.08
C LEU A 77 -6.87 17.05 -11.12
N PRO A 78 -7.81 17.04 -12.08
CA PRO A 78 -7.95 18.08 -13.07
C PRO A 78 -8.44 19.38 -12.44
N LYS A 79 -8.13 20.48 -13.15
CA LYS A 79 -8.49 21.87 -12.81
C LYS A 79 -7.95 22.29 -11.45
N ASP A 80 -6.94 23.15 -11.47
CA ASP A 80 -6.45 23.77 -10.24
C ASP A 80 -7.55 24.66 -9.62
N MET A 81 -7.52 24.79 -8.31
CA MET A 81 -8.43 25.66 -7.58
C MET A 81 -7.80 27.04 -7.44
N VAL A 82 -8.46 28.07 -7.98
CA VAL A 82 -7.97 29.45 -7.84
C VAL A 82 -8.61 30.08 -6.60
N VAL A 83 -7.79 30.39 -5.61
CA VAL A 83 -8.17 31.17 -4.43
C VAL A 83 -7.72 32.61 -4.67
N GLN A 84 -8.61 33.59 -4.52
CA GLN A 84 -8.30 35.02 -4.71
C GLN A 84 -7.41 35.37 -5.92
N ARG A 85 -7.95 35.31 -7.15
CA ARG A 85 -7.36 35.78 -8.44
C ARG A 85 -5.96 35.28 -8.85
N GLU A 86 -5.03 35.00 -7.94
CA GLU A 86 -3.61 34.74 -8.20
C GLU A 86 -3.06 33.52 -7.43
N ASP A 87 -3.75 32.99 -6.41
CA ASP A 87 -3.30 31.80 -5.69
C ASP A 87 -3.86 30.52 -6.33
N ILE A 88 -3.00 29.76 -6.98
CA ILE A 88 -3.34 28.52 -7.69
C ILE A 88 -3.01 27.33 -6.78
N VAL A 89 -4.04 26.60 -6.38
CA VAL A 89 -3.93 25.41 -5.54
C VAL A 89 -4.12 24.15 -6.38
N GLU A 90 -3.06 23.38 -6.51
CA GLU A 90 -3.10 22.05 -7.13
C GLU A 90 -3.74 21.03 -6.18
N LYS A 91 -4.53 20.11 -6.74
CA LYS A 91 -5.26 19.09 -5.96
C LYS A 91 -4.70 17.70 -6.22
N TYR A 92 -4.56 16.93 -5.15
CA TYR A 92 -4.05 15.57 -5.20
C TYR A 92 -4.92 14.62 -4.38
N LEU A 93 -5.05 13.39 -4.86
CA LEU A 93 -5.52 12.25 -4.09
C LEU A 93 -4.32 11.38 -3.69
N ILE A 94 -4.35 10.83 -2.48
CA ILE A 94 -3.30 9.95 -1.98
C ILE A 94 -3.86 8.57 -1.64
N LEU A 95 -3.36 7.54 -2.32
CA LEU A 95 -3.54 6.17 -1.87
C LEU A 95 -2.41 5.80 -0.92
N THR A 96 -2.74 5.12 0.16
CA THR A 96 -1.75 4.42 0.98
C THR A 96 -2.21 2.99 1.25
N ASN A 97 -1.27 2.05 1.17
CA ASN A 97 -1.51 0.66 1.50
C ASN A 97 -0.37 0.12 2.36
N SER A 98 -0.70 -0.77 3.28
CA SER A 98 0.26 -1.48 4.13
C SER A 98 0.23 -2.96 3.75
N HIS A 99 1.40 -3.58 3.68
CA HIS A 99 1.59 -5.03 3.54
C HIS A 99 2.02 -5.70 4.86
N ASP A 100 2.33 -4.92 5.89
CA ASP A 100 2.70 -5.40 7.22
C ASP A 100 1.50 -5.51 8.18
N GLY A 101 0.29 -5.18 7.70
CA GLY A 101 -0.94 -5.22 8.48
C GLY A 101 -1.13 -4.05 9.45
N THR A 102 -0.25 -3.03 9.41
CA THR A 102 -0.34 -1.86 10.30
C THR A 102 -1.47 -0.89 9.92
N SER A 103 -1.99 -0.95 8.69
CA SER A 103 -3.16 -0.19 8.27
C SER A 103 -3.98 -0.93 7.21
N SER A 104 -5.25 -0.54 7.08
CA SER A 104 -6.03 -0.87 5.89
C SER A 104 -5.56 -0.06 4.68
N LEU A 105 -6.03 -0.45 3.49
CA LEU A 105 -6.02 0.42 2.33
C LEU A 105 -6.78 1.72 2.68
N LYS A 106 -6.20 2.87 2.36
CA LYS A 106 -6.78 4.20 2.56
C LYS A 106 -6.60 5.04 1.30
N ILE A 107 -7.62 5.83 1.00
CA ILE A 107 -7.70 6.80 -0.11
C ILE A 107 -8.08 8.14 0.49
#